data_AF-A0A8S2DVE1-F1
#
_entry.id   AF-A0A8S2DVE1-F1
#
_cell.length_a   1.000
_cell.length_b   1.000
_cell.length_c   1.000
_cell.angle_alpha   90.00
_cell.angle_beta   90.00
_cell.angle_gamma   90.00
#
_symmetry.space_group_name_H-M   'P 1'
#
loop_
_entity.id
_entity.type
_entity.pdbx_description
1 polymer ?
#
loop_
_entity_poly.entity_id
_entity_poly.type
_entity_poly.pdbx_seq_one_letter_code
_entity_poly.pdbx_strand_id
1 'polypeptide(L)'
;MSILYTACRNGALATVETLIPRLTLDEINRTEPNGSTSLRAASYFNYPQLVQLLLQRGATRTAMNKYGCTPLDKAATPQIKELFAAITLDIITHIVAPGRHGIAVCNVPDYGIEKVADHAIAMLLSIVRHLSEYHTSMRHGEWNHQVASGTPRLHGKLLGIIGCGCIGTATALRAKAFGLDVVFNDPCSSSYRKNIGNSSQS
;
A
#
# COMPACT_ATOMS: atom_id res chain seq x y z
N MET A 1 29.91 -7.74 -16.29
CA MET A 1 29.09 -8.24 -15.17
C MET A 1 29.39 -7.39 -13.96
N SER A 2 28.36 -6.87 -13.27
CA SER A 2 28.53 -6.06 -12.05
C SER A 2 29.16 -6.89 -10.94
N ILE A 3 30.04 -6.26 -10.14
CA ILE A 3 30.69 -6.88 -8.99
C ILE A 3 29.63 -7.29 -7.96
N LEU A 4 28.63 -6.42 -7.72
CA LEU A 4 27.51 -6.70 -6.83
C LEU A 4 26.68 -7.88 -7.33
N TYR A 5 26.35 -7.92 -8.63
CA TYR A 5 25.58 -9.02 -9.22
C TYR A 5 26.30 -10.37 -9.05
N THR A 6 27.61 -10.38 -9.30
CA THR A 6 28.43 -11.60 -9.20
C THR A 6 28.53 -12.07 -7.76
N ALA A 7 28.69 -11.14 -6.80
CA ALA A 7 28.69 -11.45 -5.37
C ALA A 7 27.33 -12.01 -4.91
N CYS A 8 26.21 -11.43 -5.35
CA CYS A 8 24.87 -11.93 -5.05
C CYS A 8 24.58 -13.29 -5.68
N ARG A 9 25.07 -13.53 -6.90
CA ARG A 9 24.96 -14.82 -7.60
C ARG A 9 25.72 -15.93 -6.87
N ASN A 10 26.87 -15.61 -6.28
CA ASN A 10 27.71 -16.58 -5.58
C ASN A 10 27.37 -16.72 -4.09
N GLY A 11 26.36 -16.00 -3.58
CA GLY A 11 25.99 -16.02 -2.17
C GLY A 11 27.02 -15.39 -1.23
N ALA A 12 27.92 -14.53 -1.74
CA ALA A 12 29.03 -13.96 -0.99
C ALA A 12 28.57 -12.80 -0.08
N LEU A 13 27.86 -13.12 1.01
CA LEU A 13 27.26 -12.14 1.93
C LEU A 13 28.27 -11.12 2.46
N ALA A 14 29.43 -11.57 2.95
CA ALA A 14 30.46 -10.68 3.50
C ALA A 14 31.00 -9.67 2.46
N THR A 15 31.12 -10.09 1.20
CA THR A 15 31.53 -9.21 0.11
C THR A 15 30.43 -8.19 -0.22
N VAL A 16 29.16 -8.59 -0.15
CA VAL A 16 28.03 -7.70 -0.38
C VAL A 16 27.88 -6.68 0.76
N GLU A 17 28.01 -7.10 2.02
CA GLU A 17 27.94 -6.22 3.20
C GLU A 17 29.04 -5.16 3.22
N THR A 18 30.24 -5.49 2.76
CA THR A 18 31.35 -4.53 2.66
C THR A 18 31.22 -3.57 1.48
N LEU A 19 30.57 -4.01 0.40
CA LEU A 19 30.40 -3.23 -0.84
C LEU A 19 29.19 -2.29 -0.77
N ILE A 20 28.08 -2.75 -0.20
CA ILE A 20 26.80 -2.03 -0.13
C ILE A 20 26.89 -0.61 0.47
N PRO A 21 27.69 -0.33 1.52
CA PRO A 21 27.85 1.02 2.05
C PRO A 21 28.53 2.01 1.09
N ARG A 22 29.27 1.51 0.10
CA ARG A 22 30.03 2.31 -0.85
C ARG A 22 29.28 2.54 -2.17
N LEU A 23 28.16 1.84 -2.37
CA LEU A 23 27.40 1.85 -3.61
C LEU A 23 26.22 2.83 -3.52
N THR A 24 25.99 3.53 -4.62
CA THR A 24 24.79 4.35 -4.85
C THR A 24 23.60 3.47 -5.26
N LEU A 25 22.37 4.00 -5.14
CA LEU A 25 21.14 3.28 -5.53
C LEU A 25 21.15 2.86 -7.01
N ASP A 26 21.70 3.68 -7.90
CA ASP A 26 21.81 3.36 -9.33
C ASP A 26 22.75 2.18 -9.58
N GLU A 27 23.80 2.04 -8.78
CA GLU A 27 24.72 0.91 -8.87
C GLU A 27 24.13 -0.37 -8.29
N ILE A 28 23.31 -0.26 -7.23
CA ILE A 28 22.56 -1.39 -6.65
C ILE A 28 21.54 -1.93 -7.67
N ASN A 29 20.85 -1.02 -8.36
CA ASN A 29 19.81 -1.33 -9.34
C ASN A 29 20.33 -1.58 -10.76
N ARG A 30 21.66 -1.54 -10.95
CA ARG A 30 22.28 -1.78 -12.25
C ARG A 30 21.85 -3.14 -12.81
N THR A 31 21.36 -3.12 -14.03
CA THR A 31 20.93 -4.32 -14.75
C THR A 31 22.09 -4.94 -15.54
N GLU A 32 22.18 -6.25 -15.52
CA GLU A 32 23.08 -7.04 -16.35
C GLU A 32 22.65 -7.05 -17.84
N PRO A 33 23.48 -7.54 -18.77
CA PRO A 33 23.14 -7.60 -20.21
C PRO A 33 21.83 -8.35 -20.55
N ASN A 34 21.38 -9.23 -19.66
CA ASN A 34 20.12 -9.96 -19.75
C ASN A 34 18.93 -9.22 -19.08
N GLY A 35 19.12 -8.01 -18.57
CA GLY A 35 18.15 -7.22 -17.82
C GLY A 35 18.00 -7.62 -16.35
N SER A 36 18.81 -8.54 -15.82
CA SER A 36 18.68 -9.00 -14.43
C SER A 36 19.34 -8.05 -13.45
N THR A 37 18.68 -7.79 -12.33
CA THR A 37 19.25 -7.04 -11.19
C THR A 37 19.93 -7.98 -10.19
N SER A 38 20.79 -7.42 -9.33
CA SER A 38 21.43 -8.14 -8.22
C SER A 38 20.40 -8.74 -7.25
N LEU A 39 19.26 -8.06 -7.04
CA LEU A 39 18.13 -8.56 -6.26
C LEU A 39 17.53 -9.83 -6.87
N ARG A 40 17.37 -9.87 -8.21
CA ARG A 40 16.88 -11.08 -8.90
C ARG A 40 17.82 -12.26 -8.71
N ALA A 41 19.13 -12.05 -8.75
CA ALA A 41 20.10 -13.10 -8.50
C ALA A 41 19.94 -13.66 -7.07
N ALA A 42 19.88 -12.79 -6.06
CA ALA A 42 19.67 -13.20 -4.66
C ALA A 42 18.34 -13.96 -4.46
N SER A 43 17.25 -13.52 -5.11
CA SER A 43 15.95 -14.21 -5.04
C SER A 43 15.95 -15.56 -5.76
N TYR A 44 16.58 -15.63 -6.94
CA TYR A 44 16.63 -16.84 -7.77
C TYR A 44 17.48 -17.95 -7.13
N PHE A 45 18.64 -17.60 -6.55
CA PHE A 45 19.53 -18.55 -5.89
C PHE A 45 19.16 -18.79 -4.41
N ASN A 46 18.02 -18.27 -3.96
CA ASN A 46 17.45 -18.49 -2.64
C ASN A 46 18.35 -18.03 -1.47
N TYR A 47 18.83 -16.78 -1.53
CA TYR A 47 19.63 -16.17 -0.47
C TYR A 47 18.82 -15.12 0.30
N PRO A 48 18.05 -15.50 1.34
CA PRO A 48 17.13 -14.60 2.03
C PRO A 48 17.86 -13.44 2.73
N GLN A 49 19.05 -13.66 3.30
CA GLN A 49 19.83 -12.59 3.94
C GLN A 49 20.27 -11.53 2.93
N LEU A 50 20.68 -11.94 1.74
CA LEU A 50 21.03 -11.02 0.65
C LEU A 50 19.81 -10.27 0.13
N VAL A 51 18.67 -10.95 -0.01
CA VAL A 51 17.39 -10.31 -0.40
C VAL A 51 17.00 -9.25 0.63
N GLN A 52 17.04 -9.58 1.92
CA GLN A 52 16.72 -8.66 3.00
C GLN A 52 17.66 -7.43 2.96
N LEU A 53 18.96 -7.65 2.84
CA LEU A 53 19.95 -6.57 2.82
C LEU A 53 19.79 -5.66 1.60
N LEU A 54 19.54 -6.22 0.41
CA LEU A 54 19.27 -5.45 -0.80
C LEU A 54 17.96 -4.67 -0.73
N LEU A 55 16.91 -5.27 -0.17
CA LEU A 55 15.61 -4.61 0.02
C LEU A 55 15.70 -3.47 1.06
N GLN A 56 16.44 -3.67 2.16
CA GLN A 56 16.73 -2.61 3.14
C GLN A 56 17.48 -1.43 2.53
N ARG A 57 18.29 -1.69 1.50
CA ARG A 57 19.06 -0.68 0.76
C ARG A 57 18.31 -0.07 -0.42
N GLY A 58 17.03 -0.39 -0.59
CA GLY A 58 16.17 0.22 -1.62
C GLY A 58 16.31 -0.39 -3.02
N ALA A 59 16.76 -1.65 -3.14
CA ALA A 59 16.80 -2.33 -4.42
C ALA A 59 15.39 -2.46 -5.04
N THR A 60 15.29 -2.22 -6.35
CA THR A 60 14.02 -2.22 -7.09
C THR A 60 13.43 -3.63 -7.16
N ARG A 61 12.35 -3.85 -6.41
CA ARG A 61 11.62 -5.11 -6.33
C ARG A 61 10.82 -5.48 -7.58
N THR A 62 10.51 -4.51 -8.44
CA THR A 62 9.66 -4.68 -9.64
C THR A 62 10.46 -4.77 -10.95
N ALA A 63 11.79 -4.70 -10.90
CA ALA A 63 12.62 -4.67 -12.10
C ALA A 63 12.50 -5.97 -12.91
N MET A 64 11.98 -5.87 -14.13
CA MET A 64 11.85 -7.00 -15.05
C MET A 64 13.10 -7.17 -15.90
N ASN A 65 13.48 -8.43 -16.16
CA ASN A 65 14.52 -8.75 -17.13
C ASN A 65 13.96 -8.81 -18.57
N LYS A 66 14.83 -9.09 -19.55
CA LYS A 66 14.42 -9.26 -20.96
C LYS A 66 13.42 -10.40 -21.21
N TYR A 67 13.17 -11.24 -20.21
CA TYR A 67 12.22 -12.34 -20.22
C TYR A 67 10.92 -12.03 -19.44
N GLY A 68 10.72 -10.77 -19.04
CA GLY A 68 9.52 -10.33 -18.32
C GLY A 68 9.37 -10.83 -16.88
N CYS A 69 10.42 -11.41 -16.29
CA CYS A 69 10.35 -11.98 -14.94
C CYS A 69 10.82 -10.97 -13.89
N THR A 70 10.04 -10.77 -12.82
CA THR A 70 10.42 -10.00 -11.64
C THR A 70 11.23 -10.83 -10.63
N PRO A 71 11.93 -10.20 -9.67
CA PRO A 71 12.55 -10.89 -8.54
C PRO A 71 11.56 -11.72 -7.72
N LEU A 72 10.31 -11.24 -7.56
CA LEU A 72 9.25 -11.95 -6.84
C LEU A 72 8.80 -13.21 -7.58
N ASP A 73 8.66 -13.15 -8.91
CA ASP A 73 8.27 -14.31 -9.73
C ASP A 73 9.28 -15.47 -9.65
N LYS A 74 10.53 -15.16 -9.28
CA LYS A 74 11.62 -16.12 -9.13
C LYS A 74 11.93 -16.47 -7.68
N ALA A 75 11.16 -15.96 -6.72
CA ALA A 75 11.25 -16.37 -5.32
C ALA A 75 10.76 -17.83 -5.19
N ALA A 76 11.72 -18.76 -5.08
CA ALA A 76 11.43 -20.18 -4.97
C ALA A 76 10.77 -20.56 -3.63
N THR A 77 11.02 -19.78 -2.57
CA THR A 77 10.63 -20.12 -1.20
C THR A 77 9.59 -19.14 -0.63
N PRO A 78 8.70 -19.61 0.28
CA PRO A 78 7.74 -18.75 0.97
C PRO A 78 8.43 -17.67 1.81
N GLN A 79 9.59 -18.00 2.40
CA GLN A 79 10.39 -17.07 3.20
C GLN A 79 10.80 -15.82 2.42
N ILE A 80 11.23 -15.96 1.17
CA ILE A 80 11.60 -14.80 0.34
C ILE A 80 10.34 -13.99 0.01
N LYS A 81 9.22 -14.64 -0.32
CA LYS A 81 7.94 -13.95 -0.60
C LYS A 81 7.46 -13.13 0.60
N GLU A 82 7.61 -13.67 1.82
CA GLU A 82 7.30 -12.96 3.06
C GLU A 82 8.22 -11.76 3.28
N LEU A 83 9.52 -11.84 2.98
CA LEU A 83 10.43 -10.69 3.06
C LEU A 83 10.03 -9.56 2.12
N PHE A 84 9.55 -9.89 0.91
CA PHE A 84 8.98 -8.88 0.00
C PHE A 84 7.71 -8.25 0.56
N ALA A 85 6.85 -9.01 1.26
CA ALA A 85 5.62 -8.51 1.87
C ALA A 85 5.87 -7.67 3.14
N ALA A 86 6.72 -8.14 4.06
CA ALA A 86 7.00 -7.52 5.34
C ALA A 86 7.63 -6.12 5.20
N ILE A 87 8.63 -5.98 4.32
CA ILE A 87 9.26 -4.68 4.05
C ILE A 87 8.28 -3.68 3.40
N THR A 88 7.21 -4.16 2.75
CA THR A 88 6.19 -3.29 2.15
C THR A 88 5.30 -2.63 3.21
N LEU A 89 5.15 -3.24 4.39
CA LEU A 89 4.37 -2.71 5.52
C LEU A 89 5.18 -1.73 6.38
N ASP A 90 6.46 -2.01 6.65
CA ASP A 90 7.32 -1.17 7.50
C ASP A 90 7.64 0.21 6.90
N ILE A 91 7.54 0.37 5.57
CA ILE A 91 7.81 1.65 4.90
C ILE A 91 6.70 2.68 5.22
N ILE A 92 5.48 2.26 5.52
CA ILE A 92 4.33 3.17 5.66
C ILE A 92 4.39 3.99 6.95
N THR A 93 5.06 3.51 8.01
CA THR A 93 5.03 4.11 9.34
C THR A 93 6.12 5.17 9.61
N HIS A 94 7.14 5.31 8.75
CA HIS A 94 8.34 6.10 9.09
C HIS A 94 8.56 7.41 8.27
N ILE A 95 7.60 7.85 7.45
CA ILE A 95 7.77 8.89 6.40
C ILE A 95 7.13 10.26 6.78
N VAL A 96 7.19 10.70 8.03
CA VAL A 96 6.81 12.10 8.41
C VAL A 96 8.05 13.00 8.63
N ALA A 97 9.25 12.55 8.27
CA ALA A 97 10.45 13.39 8.26
C ALA A 97 11.09 13.43 6.86
N PRO A 98 11.56 14.59 6.36
CA PRO A 98 12.30 14.65 5.10
C PRO A 98 13.53 13.76 5.21
N GLY A 99 13.63 12.77 4.31
CA GLY A 99 14.71 11.80 4.29
C GLY A 99 16.07 12.49 4.17
N ARG A 100 16.85 12.50 5.26
CA ARG A 100 18.21 13.04 5.34
C ARG A 100 19.25 12.33 4.43
N HIS A 101 18.84 11.36 3.61
CA HIS A 101 19.75 10.46 2.91
C HIS A 101 19.52 10.32 1.39
N GLY A 102 18.78 11.24 0.76
CA GLY A 102 18.71 11.30 -0.71
C GLY A 102 18.02 10.10 -1.39
N ILE A 103 17.20 9.35 -0.66
CA ILE A 103 16.45 8.21 -1.19
C ILE A 103 15.07 8.71 -1.63
N ALA A 104 14.79 8.63 -2.94
CA ALA A 104 13.49 8.98 -3.48
C ALA A 104 12.44 7.93 -3.06
N VAL A 105 11.40 8.38 -2.35
CA VAL A 105 10.27 7.55 -1.94
C VAL A 105 9.10 7.84 -2.88
N CYS A 106 8.62 6.82 -3.57
CA CYS A 106 7.42 6.90 -4.38
C CYS A 106 6.30 6.13 -3.68
N ASN A 107 5.17 6.79 -3.43
CA ASN A 107 3.92 6.09 -3.19
C ASN A 107 3.40 5.51 -4.52
N VAL A 108 2.55 4.48 -4.46
CA VAL A 108 1.66 4.16 -5.58
C VAL A 108 0.37 4.95 -5.32
N PRO A 109 0.27 6.20 -5.80
CA PRO A 109 -1.01 6.89 -5.74
C PRO A 109 -2.02 6.01 -6.47
N ASP A 110 -3.20 5.92 -5.90
CA ASP A 110 -4.36 5.21 -6.46
C ASP A 110 -4.52 3.72 -6.17
N TYR A 111 -3.60 3.09 -5.43
CA TYR A 111 -3.83 1.72 -4.98
C TYR A 111 -4.96 1.64 -3.95
N GLY A 112 -6.04 0.94 -4.32
CA GLY A 112 -7.10 0.57 -3.39
C GLY A 112 -8.06 1.70 -2.99
N ILE A 113 -8.06 2.84 -3.68
CA ILE A 113 -8.97 3.97 -3.38
C ILE A 113 -10.41 3.48 -3.24
N GLU A 114 -10.93 2.85 -4.30
CA GLU A 114 -12.31 2.39 -4.35
C GLU A 114 -12.59 1.33 -3.27
N LYS A 115 -11.67 0.39 -3.05
CA LYS A 115 -11.82 -0.68 -2.06
C LYS A 115 -11.88 -0.14 -0.63
N VAL A 116 -11.02 0.83 -0.30
CA VAL A 116 -11.00 1.46 1.02
C VAL A 116 -12.26 2.31 1.21
N ALA A 117 -12.70 3.03 0.18
CA ALA A 117 -13.94 3.80 0.23
C ALA A 117 -15.18 2.91 0.40
N ASP A 118 -15.27 1.80 -0.33
CA ASP A 118 -16.33 0.78 -0.19
C ASP A 118 -16.38 0.24 1.24
N HIS A 119 -15.21 -0.11 1.78
CA HIS A 119 -15.11 -0.66 3.13
C HIS A 119 -15.49 0.36 4.21
N ALA A 120 -15.12 1.64 4.03
CA ALA A 120 -15.52 2.71 4.94
C ALA A 120 -17.06 2.87 5.01
N ILE A 121 -17.73 2.83 3.86
CA ILE A 121 -19.20 2.87 3.79
C ILE A 121 -19.81 1.60 4.40
N ALA A 122 -19.22 0.42 4.14
CA ALA A 122 -19.67 -0.82 4.75
C ALA A 122 -19.61 -0.77 6.28
N MET A 123 -18.54 -0.21 6.85
CA MET A 123 -18.42 -0.01 8.30
C MET A 123 -19.46 0.99 8.83
N LEU A 124 -19.66 2.12 8.14
CA LEU A 124 -20.69 3.10 8.51
C LEU A 124 -22.08 2.46 8.57
N LEU A 125 -22.45 1.69 7.54
CA LEU A 125 -23.73 0.98 7.48
C LEU A 125 -23.83 -0.10 8.56
N SER A 126 -22.75 -0.83 8.82
CA SER A 126 -22.69 -1.86 9.87
C SER A 126 -23.02 -1.26 11.24
N ILE A 127 -22.44 -0.10 11.56
CA ILE A 127 -22.69 0.62 12.82
C ILE A 127 -24.15 1.09 12.88
N VAL A 128 -24.64 1.79 11.85
CA VAL A 128 -25.99 2.37 11.89
C VAL A 128 -27.10 1.31 11.86
N ARG A 129 -26.80 0.09 11.37
CA ARG A 129 -27.75 -1.02 11.33
C ARG A 129 -27.54 -2.05 12.43
N HIS A 130 -26.57 -1.84 13.33
CA HIS A 130 -26.21 -2.81 14.36
C HIS A 130 -25.97 -4.21 13.80
N LEU A 131 -25.35 -4.29 12.61
CA LEU A 131 -25.26 -5.54 11.86
C LEU A 131 -24.45 -6.59 12.64
N SER A 132 -23.39 -6.17 13.31
CA SER A 132 -22.55 -7.04 14.14
C SER A 132 -23.30 -7.57 15.37
N GLU A 133 -24.09 -6.74 16.06
CA GLU A 133 -24.88 -7.19 17.21
C GLU A 133 -25.99 -8.16 16.77
N TYR A 134 -26.68 -7.86 15.66
CA TYR A 134 -27.67 -8.78 15.09
C TYR A 134 -27.05 -10.11 14.69
N HIS A 135 -25.91 -10.10 14.00
CA HIS A 135 -25.21 -11.32 13.61
C HIS A 135 -24.89 -12.18 14.82
N THR A 136 -24.44 -11.55 15.91
CA THR A 136 -24.09 -12.23 17.17
C THR A 136 -25.33 -12.81 17.84
N SER A 137 -26.41 -12.05 17.99
CA SER A 137 -27.68 -12.53 18.57
C SER A 137 -28.23 -13.73 17.81
N MET A 138 -28.23 -13.66 16.47
CA MET A 138 -28.66 -14.77 15.61
C MET A 138 -27.79 -16.01 15.74
N ARG A 139 -26.47 -15.85 15.89
CA ARG A 139 -25.54 -16.96 16.13
C ARG A 139 -25.82 -17.68 17.46
N HIS A 140 -26.36 -16.97 18.44
CA HIS A 140 -26.82 -17.53 19.71
C HIS A 140 -28.26 -18.07 19.66
N GLY A 141 -28.91 -18.05 18.49
CA GLY A 141 -30.28 -18.54 18.32
C GLY A 141 -31.35 -17.58 18.83
N GLU A 142 -30.98 -16.34 19.14
CA GLU A 142 -31.88 -15.31 19.65
C GLU A 142 -32.27 -14.35 18.52
N TRP A 143 -33.57 -14.09 18.36
CA TRP A 143 -34.08 -13.05 17.47
C TRP A 143 -34.46 -11.82 18.28
N ASN A 144 -33.50 -10.94 18.54
CA ASN A 144 -33.75 -9.70 19.28
C ASN A 144 -34.00 -8.51 18.34
N HIS A 145 -35.28 -8.27 18.02
CA HIS A 145 -35.70 -7.16 17.14
C HIS A 145 -35.45 -5.76 17.75
N GLN A 146 -35.16 -5.66 19.05
CA GLN A 146 -34.95 -4.38 19.72
C GLN A 146 -33.51 -3.86 19.59
N VAL A 147 -32.58 -4.68 19.08
CA VAL A 147 -31.15 -4.34 18.97
C VAL A 147 -30.90 -3.08 18.13
N ALA A 148 -31.68 -2.83 17.07
CA ALA A 148 -31.61 -1.59 16.29
C ALA A 148 -32.72 -0.58 16.61
N SER A 149 -33.42 -0.75 17.75
CA SER A 149 -34.42 0.22 18.19
C SER A 149 -33.76 1.58 18.44
N GLY A 150 -34.34 2.65 17.87
CA GLY A 150 -33.79 4.00 17.98
C GLY A 150 -32.66 4.32 16.99
N THR A 151 -32.35 3.44 16.04
CA THR A 151 -31.37 3.76 14.99
C THR A 151 -31.81 4.93 14.13
N PRO A 152 -30.94 5.92 13.90
CA PRO A 152 -31.29 7.08 13.09
C PRO A 152 -31.45 6.68 11.61
N ARG A 153 -32.42 7.29 10.95
CA ARG A 153 -32.46 7.30 9.47
C ARG A 153 -31.23 8.03 8.95
N LEU A 154 -30.53 7.42 7.98
CA LEU A 154 -29.33 8.00 7.34
C LEU A 154 -29.64 9.21 6.46
N HIS A 155 -30.78 9.19 5.77
CA HIS A 155 -31.17 10.29 4.89
C HIS A 155 -31.27 11.61 5.66
N GLY A 156 -30.60 12.66 5.17
CA GLY A 156 -30.52 13.99 5.79
C GLY A 156 -29.60 14.06 7.02
N LYS A 157 -28.77 13.04 7.27
CA LYS A 157 -27.73 13.11 8.31
C LYS A 157 -26.44 13.68 7.71
N LEU A 158 -25.71 14.41 8.55
CA LEU A 158 -24.41 14.97 8.21
C LEU A 158 -23.30 13.95 8.43
N LEU A 159 -22.49 13.68 7.41
CA LEU A 159 -21.25 12.92 7.46
C LEU A 159 -20.05 13.87 7.35
N GLY A 160 -19.25 13.93 8.41
CA GLY A 160 -17.97 14.65 8.40
C GLY A 160 -16.83 13.74 7.96
N ILE A 161 -16.07 14.16 6.95
CA ILE A 161 -14.87 13.46 6.46
C ILE A 161 -13.65 14.32 6.78
N ILE A 162 -12.69 13.75 7.50
CA ILE A 162 -11.41 14.41 7.80
C ILE A 162 -10.38 13.97 6.75
N GLY A 163 -9.90 14.93 5.95
CA GLY A 163 -9.02 14.73 4.79
C GLY A 163 -9.78 14.67 3.46
N CYS A 164 -9.48 15.59 2.55
CA CYS A 164 -10.12 15.68 1.22
C CYS A 164 -9.27 15.07 0.09
N GLY A 165 -8.59 13.96 0.38
CA GLY A 165 -7.83 13.19 -0.61
C GLY A 165 -8.69 12.34 -1.55
N CYS A 166 -8.06 11.52 -2.38
CA CYS A 166 -8.75 10.66 -3.34
C CYS A 166 -9.73 9.68 -2.65
N ILE A 167 -9.34 9.09 -1.52
CA ILE A 167 -10.18 8.18 -0.73
C ILE A 167 -11.36 8.93 -0.11
N GLY A 168 -11.12 10.07 0.56
CA GLY A 168 -12.19 10.87 1.16
C GLY A 168 -13.23 11.31 0.13
N THR A 169 -12.78 11.69 -1.07
CA THR A 169 -13.67 12.05 -2.19
C THR A 169 -14.49 10.84 -2.67
N ALA A 170 -13.85 9.68 -2.87
CA ALA A 170 -14.53 8.46 -3.30
C ALA A 170 -15.58 7.99 -2.27
N THR A 171 -15.28 8.12 -0.98
CA THR A 171 -16.22 7.84 0.13
C THR A 171 -17.39 8.81 0.13
N ALA A 172 -17.14 10.10 -0.08
CA ALA A 172 -18.20 11.11 -0.12
C ALA A 172 -19.21 10.88 -1.24
N LEU A 173 -18.75 10.51 -2.44
CA LEU A 173 -19.62 10.21 -3.57
C LEU A 173 -20.59 9.07 -3.25
N ARG A 174 -20.11 8.02 -2.59
CA ARG A 174 -20.94 6.90 -2.14
C ARG A 174 -21.90 7.31 -1.03
N ALA A 175 -21.43 8.07 -0.05
CA ALA A 175 -22.26 8.57 1.05
C ALA A 175 -23.45 9.40 0.54
N LYS A 176 -23.24 10.24 -0.49
CA LYS A 176 -24.32 10.99 -1.14
C LYS A 176 -25.42 10.10 -1.73
N ALA A 177 -25.08 8.92 -2.25
CA ALA A 177 -26.08 7.97 -2.75
C ALA A 177 -27.02 7.45 -1.64
N PHE A 178 -26.58 7.47 -0.38
CA PHE A 178 -27.41 7.16 0.79
C PHE A 178 -28.20 8.37 1.32
N GLY A 179 -28.11 9.53 0.66
CA GLY A 179 -28.77 10.77 1.07
C GLY A 179 -28.13 11.44 2.28
N LEU A 180 -26.83 11.21 2.50
CA LEU A 180 -26.05 11.91 3.53
C LEU A 180 -25.58 13.26 3.00
N ASP A 181 -25.65 14.28 3.85
CA ASP A 181 -24.99 15.56 3.62
C ASP A 181 -23.52 15.40 3.99
N VAL A 182 -22.60 15.68 3.07
CA VAL A 182 -21.17 15.44 3.30
C VAL A 182 -20.42 16.76 3.46
N VAL A 183 -19.64 16.85 4.54
CA VAL A 183 -18.71 17.97 4.79
C VAL A 183 -17.28 17.45 4.94
N PHE A 184 -16.32 18.22 4.45
CA PHE A 184 -14.90 17.91 4.56
C PHE A 184 -14.21 18.84 5.55
N ASN A 185 -13.26 18.32 6.30
CA ASN A 185 -12.28 19.10 7.05
C ASN A 185 -10.87 18.61 6.71
N ASP A 186 -10.07 19.46 6.06
CA ASP A 186 -8.69 19.14 5.72
C ASP A 186 -7.77 20.27 6.21
N PRO A 187 -7.05 20.08 7.33
CA PRO A 187 -6.18 21.10 7.91
C PRO A 187 -4.94 21.42 7.04
N CYS A 188 -4.65 20.62 6.01
CA CYS A 188 -3.52 20.81 5.10
C CYS A 188 -3.90 21.46 3.75
N SER A 189 -5.16 21.87 3.56
CA SER A 189 -5.71 22.30 2.26
C SER A 189 -5.24 23.67 1.73
N SER A 190 -4.20 24.30 2.28
CA SER A 190 -3.79 25.65 1.84
C SER A 190 -3.22 25.73 0.40
N SER A 191 -3.00 24.62 -0.33
CA SER A 191 -2.36 24.68 -1.66
C SER A 191 -2.70 23.57 -2.68
N TYR A 192 -3.78 22.79 -2.54
CA TYR A 192 -4.13 21.78 -3.57
C TYR A 192 -5.61 21.81 -3.96
N ARG A 193 -5.94 22.69 -4.91
CA ARG A 193 -7.26 22.79 -5.54
C ARG A 193 -7.34 21.78 -6.69
N LYS A 194 -7.82 20.56 -6.43
CA LYS A 194 -8.30 19.69 -7.52
C LYS A 194 -9.69 20.19 -7.93
N ASN A 195 -9.78 20.78 -9.12
CA ASN A 195 -11.05 21.14 -9.74
C ASN A 195 -11.85 19.86 -10.03
N ILE A 196 -12.85 19.57 -9.20
CA ILE A 196 -13.95 18.67 -9.59
C ILE A 196 -14.92 19.55 -10.39
N GLY A 197 -14.56 19.78 -11.66
CA GLY A 197 -15.35 20.55 -12.61
C GLY A 197 -16.31 19.63 -13.36
N ASN A 198 -17.60 19.86 -13.15
CA ASN A 198 -18.73 19.28 -13.85
C ASN A 198 -18.54 19.23 -15.37
N SER A 199 -18.62 18.04 -15.96
CA SER A 199 -18.93 17.87 -17.39
C SER A 199 -20.43 17.64 -17.55
N SER A 200 -21.21 18.73 -17.51
CA SER A 200 -22.56 18.77 -18.07
C SER A 200 -23.12 20.20 -18.12
N GLN A 201 -23.64 20.57 -19.30
CA GLN A 201 -24.32 21.81 -19.73
C GLN A 201 -23.34 22.95 -20.08
N SER A 202 -23.30 23.53 -21.29
CA SER A 202 -24.33 23.78 -22.32
C SER A 202 -23.79 23.66 -23.74
#